data_AF-A0A248YTU1-F1
#
_entry.id   AF-A0A248YTU1-F1
#
_cell.length_a   1.000
_cell.length_b   1.000
_cell.length_c   1.000
_cell.angle_alpha   90.00
_cell.angle_beta   90.00
_cell.angle_gamma   90.00
#
_symmetry.space_group_name_H-M   'P 1'
#
loop_
_entity.id
_entity.type
_entity.pdbx_description
1 polymer ?
#
loop_
_entity_poly.entity_id
_entity_poly.type
_entity_poly.pdbx_seq_one_letter_code
_entity_poly.pdbx_strand_id
1 'polypeptide(L)'
;MEIKYNFPLLNHAADQCSAAAKNLTGELDDLKRGLQPMLASWDGDAQAAYHMRQSEWETAANDLRDLLGKIERSLRDSAMKMQQREHANKAKFGG
;
A
#
# COMPACT_ATOMS: atom_id res chain seq x y z
N MET A 1 11.15 26.56 1.16
CA MET A 1 11.94 25.36 0.78
C MET A 1 11.43 24.08 1.45
N GLU A 2 10.18 24.06 1.92
CA GLU A 2 9.67 23.02 2.84
C GLU A 2 9.19 21.74 2.13
N ILE A 3 8.64 21.87 0.91
CA ILE A 3 8.06 20.72 0.17
C ILE A 3 9.13 19.74 -0.33
N LYS A 4 10.36 20.21 -0.63
CA LYS A 4 11.45 19.36 -1.14
C LYS A 4 12.02 18.41 -0.09
N TYR A 5 12.08 18.84 1.16
CA TYR A 5 12.73 18.07 2.23
C TYR A 5 11.90 16.86 2.67
N ASN A 6 10.57 16.95 2.61
CA ASN A 6 9.67 15.85 3.04
C ASN A 6 9.42 14.79 1.96
N PHE A 7 9.74 15.05 0.70
CA PHE A 7 9.44 14.14 -0.40
C PHE A 7 10.19 12.80 -0.34
N PRO A 8 11.53 12.79 -0.12
CA PRO A 8 12.27 11.54 0.02
C PRO A 8 11.81 10.71 1.21
N LEU A 9 11.48 11.36 2.33
CA LEU A 9 10.95 10.70 3.52
C LEU A 9 9.58 10.07 3.25
N LEU A 10 8.70 10.77 2.54
CA LEU A 10 7.36 10.30 2.21
C LEU A 10 7.40 9.13 1.19
N ASN A 11 8.30 9.19 0.21
CA ASN A 11 8.56 8.05 -0.70
C ASN A 11 9.07 6.84 0.07
N HIS A 12 10.05 7.02 0.95
CA HIS A 12 10.60 5.94 1.76
C HIS A 12 9.53 5.30 2.65
N ALA A 13 8.68 6.11 3.31
CA ALA A 13 7.56 5.61 4.11
C ALA A 13 6.55 4.81 3.25
N ALA A 14 6.25 5.28 2.04
CA ALA A 14 5.38 4.55 1.11
C ALA A 14 5.98 3.20 0.67
N ASP A 15 7.28 3.17 0.38
CA ASP A 15 8.01 1.94 0.03
C ASP A 15 8.00 0.93 1.19
N GLN A 16 8.25 1.41 2.42
CA GLN A 16 8.20 0.57 3.63
C GLN A 16 6.79 0.00 3.86
N CYS A 17 5.74 0.82 3.70
CA CYS A 17 4.37 0.34 3.84
C CYS A 17 4.00 -0.66 2.73
N SER A 18 4.48 -0.46 1.49
CA SER A 18 4.28 -1.39 0.39
C SER A 18 4.95 -2.74 0.65
N ALA A 19 6.17 -2.73 1.19
CA ALA A 19 6.86 -3.94 1.62
C ALA A 19 6.10 -4.66 2.75
N ALA A 20 5.67 -3.92 3.77
CA ALA A 20 4.89 -4.48 4.88
C ALA A 20 3.55 -5.09 4.40
N ALA A 21 2.83 -4.42 3.49
CA ALA A 21 1.59 -4.93 2.92
C ALA A 21 1.80 -6.23 2.12
N LYS A 22 2.88 -6.31 1.34
CA LYS A 22 3.26 -7.53 0.60
C LYS A 22 3.59 -8.68 1.54
N ASN A 23 4.37 -8.41 2.59
CA ASN A 23 4.72 -9.42 3.58
C ASN A 23 3.48 -9.95 4.30
N LEU A 24 2.60 -9.05 4.76
CA LEU A 24 1.33 -9.42 5.39
C LEU A 24 0.47 -10.30 4.47
N THR A 25 0.37 -9.94 3.18
CA THR A 25 -0.39 -10.73 2.20
C THR A 25 0.21 -12.14 2.05
N GLY A 26 1.53 -12.24 1.98
CA GLY A 26 2.23 -13.52 1.90
C GLY A 26 2.00 -14.41 3.13
N GLU A 27 2.10 -13.84 4.33
CA GLU A 27 1.84 -14.55 5.59
C GLU A 27 0.38 -15.05 5.68
N LEU A 28 -0.58 -14.27 5.20
CA LEU A 28 -2.00 -14.65 5.15
C LEU A 28 -2.26 -15.77 4.11
N ASP A 29 -1.59 -15.73 2.96
CA ASP A 29 -1.65 -16.80 1.96
C ASP A 29 -1.02 -18.10 2.48
N ASP A 30 0.10 -18.01 3.19
CA ASP A 30 0.72 -19.16 3.87
C ASP A 30 -0.21 -19.76 4.92
N LEU A 31 -0.82 -18.93 5.76
CA LEU A 31 -1.80 -19.35 6.75
C LEU A 31 -2.98 -20.08 6.07
N LYS A 32 -3.54 -19.50 5.01
CA LYS A 32 -4.66 -20.09 4.25
C LYS A 32 -4.30 -21.45 3.66
N ARG A 33 -3.08 -21.59 3.11
CA ARG A 33 -2.58 -22.88 2.58
C ARG A 33 -2.38 -23.91 3.68
N GLY A 34 -1.88 -23.51 4.85
CA GLY A 34 -1.72 -24.40 6.00
C GLY A 34 -3.05 -24.88 6.59
N LEU A 35 -4.08 -24.02 6.56
CA LEU A 35 -5.40 -24.33 7.12
C LEU A 35 -6.31 -25.12 6.17
N GLN A 36 -6.11 -25.02 4.85
CA GLN A 36 -6.85 -25.77 3.82
C GLN A 36 -7.12 -27.26 4.16
N PRO A 37 -6.12 -28.08 4.53
CA PRO A 37 -6.36 -29.50 4.85
C PRO A 37 -7.17 -29.70 6.13
N MET A 38 -7.11 -28.77 7.09
CA MET A 38 -7.80 -28.87 8.37
C MET A 38 -9.24 -28.36 8.31
N LEU A 39 -9.53 -27.42 7.39
CA LEU A 39 -10.87 -26.87 7.16
C LEU A 39 -11.91 -27.97 6.91
N ALA A 40 -11.55 -29.01 6.16
CA ALA A 40 -12.44 -30.15 5.90
C ALA A 40 -12.83 -30.94 7.16
N SER A 41 -12.04 -30.86 8.24
CA SER A 41 -12.30 -31.51 9.53
C SER A 41 -13.03 -30.63 10.54
N TRP A 42 -13.19 -29.33 10.24
CA TRP A 42 -13.87 -28.39 11.12
C TRP A 42 -15.39 -28.50 10.97
N ASP A 43 -16.10 -28.40 12.09
CA ASP A 43 -17.55 -28.26 12.09
C ASP A 43 -18.00 -26.97 11.36
N GLY A 44 -19.24 -26.96 10.88
CA GLY A 44 -19.77 -25.89 10.02
C GLY A 44 -19.65 -24.48 10.62
N ASP A 45 -19.83 -24.33 11.93
CA ASP A 45 -19.70 -23.03 12.60
C ASP A 45 -18.25 -22.52 12.61
N ALA A 46 -17.27 -23.42 12.77
CA ALA A 46 -15.86 -23.06 12.74
C ALA A 46 -15.39 -22.70 11.32
N GLN A 47 -15.90 -23.40 10.30
CA GLN A 47 -15.68 -23.02 8.90
C GLN A 47 -16.25 -21.63 8.59
N ALA A 48 -17.48 -21.35 9.05
CA ALA A 48 -18.12 -20.05 8.86
C ALA A 48 -17.33 -18.91 9.54
N ALA A 49 -16.91 -19.11 10.79
CA ALA A 49 -16.09 -18.14 11.51
C ALA A 49 -14.75 -17.86 10.81
N TYR A 50 -14.12 -18.91 10.29
CA TYR A 50 -12.89 -18.77 9.51
C TYR A 50 -13.11 -17.96 8.23
N HIS A 51 -14.14 -18.27 7.44
CA HIS A 51 -14.41 -17.54 6.20
C HIS A 51 -14.72 -16.06 6.46
N MET A 52 -15.39 -15.74 7.57
CA MET A 52 -15.60 -14.35 7.98
C MET A 52 -14.27 -13.64 8.27
N ARG A 53 -13.40 -14.24 9.10
CA ARG A 53 -12.07 -13.66 9.36
C ARG A 53 -11.23 -13.57 8.10
N GLN A 54 -11.36 -14.56 7.22
CA GLN A 54 -10.68 -14.57 5.93
C GLN A 54 -11.06 -13.34 5.09
N SER A 55 -12.35 -13.08 4.98
CA SER A 55 -12.85 -11.91 4.27
C SER A 55 -12.38 -10.59 4.92
N GLU A 56 -12.33 -10.53 6.25
CA GLU A 56 -11.89 -9.33 6.98
C GLU A 56 -10.43 -8.98 6.66
N TRP A 57 -9.51 -9.95 6.77
CA TRP A 57 -8.09 -9.67 6.49
C TRP A 57 -7.81 -9.43 5.02
N GLU A 58 -8.51 -10.13 4.09
CA GLU A 58 -8.37 -9.90 2.65
C GLU A 58 -8.84 -8.49 2.28
N THR A 59 -9.93 -8.02 2.89
CA THR A 59 -10.43 -6.65 2.72
C THR A 59 -9.42 -5.62 3.24
N ALA A 60 -8.92 -5.81 4.47
CA ALA A 60 -7.95 -4.89 5.06
C ALA A 60 -6.64 -4.78 4.25
N ALA A 61 -6.15 -5.90 3.71
CA ALA A 61 -4.98 -5.93 2.85
C ALA A 61 -5.21 -5.17 1.53
N ASN A 62 -6.40 -5.32 0.92
CA ASN A 62 -6.76 -4.59 -0.29
C ASN A 62 -6.90 -3.08 -0.04
N ASP A 63 -7.56 -2.68 1.04
CA ASP A 63 -7.71 -1.28 1.42
C ASP A 63 -6.36 -0.59 1.64
N LEU A 64 -5.42 -1.29 2.30
CA LEU A 64 -4.06 -0.80 2.49
C LEU A 64 -3.34 -0.61 1.15
N ARG A 65 -3.44 -1.58 0.23
CA ARG A 65 -2.84 -1.47 -1.11
C ARG A 65 -3.42 -0.29 -1.89
N ASP A 66 -4.73 -0.08 -1.82
CA ASP A 66 -5.41 1.02 -2.48
C ASP A 66 -4.99 2.39 -1.93
N LEU A 67 -4.89 2.50 -0.60
CA LEU A 67 -4.39 3.71 0.06
C LEU A 67 -2.95 4.02 -0.37
N LEU A 68 -2.07 3.02 -0.40
CA LEU A 68 -0.68 3.20 -0.84
C LEU A 68 -0.59 3.62 -2.30
N GLY A 69 -1.41 3.02 -3.17
CA GLY A 69 -1.50 3.45 -4.57
C GLY A 69 -1.98 4.90 -4.71
N LYS A 70 -2.90 5.36 -3.86
CA LYS A 70 -3.34 6.78 -3.84
C LYS A 70 -2.21 7.70 -3.39
N ILE A 71 -1.45 7.32 -2.36
CA ILE A 71 -0.29 8.09 -1.86
C ILE A 71 0.77 8.20 -2.95
N GLU A 72 1.12 7.09 -3.61
CA GLU A 72 2.11 7.07 -4.68
C GLU A 72 1.74 8.00 -5.86
N ARG A 73 0.47 7.96 -6.29
CA ARG A 73 -0.02 8.87 -7.34
C ARG A 73 0.08 10.33 -6.93
N SER A 74 -0.35 10.67 -5.71
CA SER A 74 -0.28 12.04 -5.17
C SER A 74 1.16 12.56 -5.12
N LEU A 75 2.12 11.70 -4.76
CA LEU A 75 3.55 11.98 -4.76
C LEU A 75 4.05 12.28 -6.18
N ARG A 76 3.76 11.41 -7.16
CA ARG A 76 4.15 11.61 -8.56
C ARG A 76 3.58 12.92 -9.13
N ASP A 77 2.30 13.19 -8.90
CA ASP A 77 1.64 14.42 -9.36
C ASP A 77 2.29 15.68 -8.76
N SER A 78 2.62 15.62 -7.47
CA SER A 78 3.27 16.72 -6.77
C SER A 78 4.71 16.95 -7.25
N ALA A 79 5.44 15.89 -7.59
CA ALA A 79 6.77 15.98 -8.19
C ALA A 79 6.73 16.61 -9.60
N MET A 80 5.78 16.19 -10.44
CA MET A 80 5.58 16.75 -11.78
C MET A 80 5.25 18.26 -11.72
N LYS A 81 4.32 18.65 -10.84
CA LYS A 81 3.98 20.07 -10.62
C LYS A 81 5.19 20.89 -10.16
N MET A 82 6.06 20.31 -9.33
CA MET A 82 7.27 20.99 -8.90
C MET A 82 8.26 21.18 -10.06
N GLN A 83 8.53 20.13 -10.83
CA GLN A 83 9.42 20.21 -11.99
C GLN A 83 8.95 21.27 -13.00
N GLN A 84 7.65 21.33 -13.27
CA GLN A 84 7.06 22.36 -14.14
C GLN A 84 7.28 23.77 -13.59
N ARG A 85 7.06 23.98 -12.28
CA ARG A 85 7.32 25.28 -11.63
C ARG A 85 8.79 25.67 -11.67
N GLU A 86 9.71 24.73 -11.43
CA GLU A 86 11.15 25.01 -11.49
C GLU A 86 11.59 25.34 -12.92
N HIS A 87 11.06 24.62 -13.91
CA HIS A 87 11.33 24.92 -15.32
C HIS A 87 10.81 26.30 -15.72
N ALA A 88 9.58 26.64 -15.34
CA ALA A 88 8.98 27.95 -15.62
C ALA A 88 9.72 29.09 -14.91
N ASN A 89 10.19 28.89 -13.67
CA ASN A 89 11.00 29.87 -12.97
C ASN A 89 12.37 30.04 -13.64
N LYS A 90 13.06 28.95 -13.99
CA LYS A 90 14.33 29.03 -14.73
C LYS A 90 14.19 29.79 -16.04
N ALA A 91 13.10 29.56 -16.79
CA ALA A 91 12.82 30.29 -18.03
C ALA A 91 12.58 31.79 -17.82
N LYS A 92 12.04 32.20 -16.65
CA LYS A 92 11.80 33.60 -16.31
C LYS A 92 13.04 34.34 -15.78
N PHE A 93 13.99 33.64 -15.19
CA PHE A 93 15.18 34.23 -14.55
C PHE A 93 16.49 33.95 -15.31
N GLY A 94 16.45 33.14 -16.37
CA GLY A 94 17.61 32.76 -17.18
C GLY A 94 17.57 33.29 -18.62
N GLY A 95 16.71 34.28 -18.91
CA GLY A 95 16.69 35.06 -20.15
C GLY A 95 16.99 36.52 -19.87
#